data_AF-A0A7J6C6I1-F1
#
_entry.id   AF-A0A7J6C6I1-F1
#
_cell.length_a   1.000
_cell.length_b   1.000
_cell.length_c   1.000
_cell.angle_alpha   90.00
_cell.angle_beta   90.00
_cell.angle_gamma   90.00
#
_symmetry.space_group_name_H-M   'P 1'
#
loop_
_entity.id
_entity.type
_entity.pdbx_description
1 polymer ?
#
loop_
_entity_poly.entity_id
_entity_poly.type
_entity_poly.pdbx_seq_one_letter_code
_entity_poly.pdbx_strand_id
1 'polypeptide(L)'
;MEKHAGEKKLNLPEEFKMSHELNIENSEMNAIMCWICKKSIHEIKGVILHEIKKEIQAVCKAMKILEHICEHNAYKYQFMILHLLFPGNSEQTCHHLSMCK
;
A
#
# COMPACT_ATOMS: atom_id res chain seq x y z
N MET A 1 22.52 -31.27 -53.49
CA MET A 1 23.06 -31.75 -52.20
C MET A 1 22.47 -30.87 -51.11
N GLU A 2 21.33 -31.25 -50.56
CA GLU A 2 20.63 -30.49 -49.51
C GLU A 2 21.02 -31.06 -48.14
N LYS A 3 21.55 -30.21 -47.26
CA LYS A 3 21.84 -30.54 -45.87
C LYS A 3 20.71 -29.98 -45.01
N HIS A 4 19.84 -30.83 -44.48
CA HIS A 4 18.91 -30.46 -43.42
C HIS A 4 19.63 -30.53 -42.07
N ALA A 5 19.80 -29.37 -41.43
CA ALA A 5 20.19 -29.27 -40.03
C ALA A 5 18.97 -29.60 -39.16
N GLY A 6 19.03 -30.71 -38.43
CA GLY A 6 18.01 -31.08 -37.45
C GLY A 6 18.13 -30.22 -36.20
N GLU A 7 17.08 -29.46 -35.90
CA GLU A 7 16.95 -28.74 -34.64
C GLU A 7 16.75 -29.74 -33.49
N LYS A 8 17.71 -29.75 -32.56
CA LYS A 8 17.67 -30.56 -31.35
C LYS A 8 16.73 -29.87 -30.35
N LYS A 9 15.47 -30.31 -30.28
CA LYS A 9 14.54 -29.87 -29.22
C LYS A 9 15.08 -30.33 -27.87
N LEU A 10 15.55 -29.37 -27.07
CA LEU A 10 15.99 -29.59 -25.70
C LEU A 10 14.74 -29.70 -24.82
N ASN A 11 14.34 -30.92 -24.48
CA ASN A 11 13.25 -31.15 -23.53
C ASN A 11 13.79 -30.90 -22.12
N LEU A 12 13.33 -29.82 -21.47
CA LEU A 12 13.64 -29.55 -20.07
C LEU A 12 12.93 -30.55 -19.13
N PRO A 13 13.57 -30.99 -18.04
CA PRO A 13 13.00 -31.94 -17.08
C PRO A 13 11.69 -31.44 -16.45
N GLU A 14 10.71 -32.32 -16.28
CA GLU A 14 9.38 -31.98 -15.75
C GLU A 14 9.41 -31.35 -14.34
N GLU A 15 10.38 -31.72 -13.50
CA GLU A 15 10.59 -31.15 -12.15
C GLU A 15 10.91 -29.64 -12.19
N PHE A 16 11.49 -29.17 -13.30
CA PHE A 16 11.83 -27.76 -13.51
C PHE A 16 10.61 -26.90 -13.90
N LYS A 17 9.55 -27.52 -14.43
CA LYS A 17 8.31 -26.80 -14.80
C LYS A 17 7.44 -26.50 -13.59
N MET A 18 7.27 -27.48 -12.70
CA MET A 18 6.40 -27.36 -11.52
C MET A 18 6.91 -26.30 -10.51
N SER A 19 8.23 -26.21 -10.31
CA SER A 19 8.82 -25.19 -9.43
C SER A 19 8.72 -23.77 -10.01
N HIS A 20 8.73 -23.64 -11.34
CA HIS A 20 8.60 -22.34 -12.01
C HIS A 20 7.17 -21.80 -11.93
N GLU A 21 6.15 -22.65 -12.10
CA GLU A 21 4.74 -22.28 -11.99
C GLU A 21 4.36 -21.82 -10.56
N LEU A 22 4.80 -22.55 -9.53
CA LEU A 22 4.63 -22.16 -8.13
C LEU A 22 5.29 -20.81 -7.78
N ASN A 23 6.45 -20.53 -8.37
CA ASN A 23 7.15 -19.25 -8.16
C ASN A 23 6.44 -18.07 -8.85
N ILE A 24 5.84 -18.30 -10.02
CA ILE A 24 5.01 -17.29 -10.70
C ILE A 24 3.76 -16.99 -9.87
N GLU A 25 3.02 -18.00 -9.46
CA GLU A 25 1.78 -17.84 -8.69
C GLU A 25 2.03 -17.09 -7.37
N ASN A 26 3.13 -17.41 -6.68
CA ASN A 26 3.51 -16.70 -5.45
C ASN A 26 3.88 -15.23 -5.74
N SER A 27 4.61 -14.96 -6.83
CA SER A 27 4.97 -13.59 -7.24
C SER A 27 3.73 -12.75 -7.55
N GLU A 28 2.80 -13.29 -8.34
CA GLU A 28 1.55 -12.62 -8.71
C GLU A 28 0.66 -12.37 -7.50
N MET A 29 0.54 -13.35 -6.60
CA MET A 29 -0.22 -13.19 -5.36
C MET A 29 0.37 -12.11 -4.46
N ASN A 30 1.70 -12.04 -4.33
CA ASN A 30 2.38 -10.97 -3.58
C ASN A 30 2.12 -9.59 -4.21
N ALA A 31 2.14 -9.49 -5.54
CA ALA A 31 1.84 -8.24 -6.24
C ALA A 31 0.38 -7.78 -6.01
N ILE A 32 -0.58 -8.70 -6.09
CA ILE A 32 -2.00 -8.42 -5.82
C ILE A 32 -2.19 -7.94 -4.39
N MET A 33 -1.63 -8.64 -3.41
CA MET A 33 -1.71 -8.28 -1.99
C MET A 33 -1.09 -6.91 -1.71
N CYS A 34 0.05 -6.61 -2.33
CA CYS A 34 0.70 -5.32 -2.21
C CYS A 34 -0.16 -4.19 -2.79
N TRP A 35 -0.80 -4.43 -3.94
CA TRP A 35 -1.70 -3.45 -4.57
C TRP A 35 -2.94 -3.18 -3.72
N ILE A 36 -3.60 -4.24 -3.22
CA ILE A 36 -4.74 -4.14 -2.30
C ILE A 36 -4.36 -3.31 -1.09
N CYS A 37 -3.22 -3.64 -0.46
CA CYS A 37 -2.75 -2.90 0.70
C CYS A 37 -2.54 -1.40 0.38
N LYS A 38 -1.80 -1.08 -0.69
CA LYS A 38 -1.50 0.31 -1.06
C LYS A 38 -2.79 1.11 -1.28
N LYS A 39 -3.79 0.52 -1.95
CA LYS A 39 -5.10 1.13 -2.18
C LYS A 39 -5.87 1.31 -0.87
N SER A 40 -5.97 0.27 -0.03
CA SER A 40 -6.66 0.35 1.26
C SER A 40 -6.04 1.40 2.18
N ILE A 41 -4.72 1.47 2.30
CA ILE A 41 -4.05 2.49 3.12
C ILE A 41 -4.32 3.90 2.60
N HIS A 42 -4.35 4.09 1.29
CA HIS A 42 -4.69 5.39 0.70
C HIS A 42 -6.12 5.83 1.07
N GLU A 43 -7.11 4.95 0.90
CA GLU A 43 -8.51 5.25 1.24
C GLU A 43 -8.70 5.50 2.74
N ILE A 44 -8.12 4.64 3.59
CA ILE A 44 -8.22 4.75 5.06
C ILE A 44 -7.59 6.06 5.55
N LYS A 45 -6.44 6.48 4.99
CA LYS A 45 -5.84 7.79 5.31
C LYS A 45 -6.80 8.93 5.04
N GLY A 46 -7.52 8.90 3.91
CA GLY A 46 -8.53 9.89 3.57
C GLY A 46 -9.68 9.94 4.57
N VAL A 47 -10.22 8.78 4.96
CA VAL A 47 -11.30 8.67 5.95
C VAL A 47 -10.86 9.21 7.31
N ILE A 48 -9.69 8.81 7.80
CA ILE A 48 -9.18 9.25 9.09
C ILE A 48 -8.90 10.76 9.09
N LEU A 49 -8.33 11.31 8.00
CA LEU A 49 -8.18 12.76 7.85
C LEU A 49 -9.52 13.49 7.96
N HIS A 50 -10.54 12.96 7.29
CA HIS A 50 -11.88 13.54 7.31
C HIS A 50 -12.47 13.56 8.72
N GLU A 51 -12.43 12.42 9.43
CA GLU A 51 -12.97 12.33 10.80
C GLU A 51 -12.19 13.21 11.79
N ILE A 52 -10.85 13.26 11.69
CA ILE A 52 -10.05 14.17 12.52
C ILE A 52 -10.45 15.63 12.26
N LYS A 53 -10.59 16.04 10.99
CA LYS A 53 -10.99 17.41 10.64
C LYS A 53 -12.36 17.75 11.22
N LYS A 54 -13.32 16.83 11.11
CA LYS A 54 -14.67 17.00 11.66
C LYS A 54 -14.64 17.18 13.18
N GLU A 55 -13.84 16.41 13.89
CA GLU A 55 -13.70 16.51 15.33
C GLU A 55 -13.02 17.83 15.75
N ILE A 56 -11.97 18.25 15.03
CA ILE A 56 -11.32 19.56 15.24
C ILE A 56 -12.34 20.68 15.12
N GLN A 57 -13.16 20.68 14.06
CA GLN A 57 -14.18 21.70 13.84
C GLN A 57 -15.23 21.70 14.95
N ALA A 58 -15.70 20.52 15.38
CA ALA A 58 -16.67 20.40 16.46
C ALA A 58 -16.15 20.99 17.77
N VAL A 59 -14.91 20.67 18.14
CA VAL A 59 -14.26 21.17 19.36
C VAL A 59 -13.96 22.67 19.26
N CYS A 60 -13.37 23.13 18.16
CA CYS A 60 -12.92 24.52 18.02
C CYS A 60 -14.08 25.51 17.89
N LYS A 61 -15.21 25.10 17.29
CA LYS A 61 -16.42 25.92 17.21
C LYS A 61 -16.99 26.28 18.60
N ALA A 62 -16.73 25.47 19.61
CA ALA A 62 -17.12 25.78 21.00
C ALA A 62 -16.29 26.94 21.60
N MET A 63 -15.12 27.27 21.04
CA MET A 63 -14.20 28.27 21.58
C MET A 63 -14.47 29.71 21.14
N LYS A 64 -15.50 29.95 20.32
CA LYS A 64 -15.96 31.27 19.83
C LYS A 64 -14.80 32.15 19.35
N ILE A 65 -14.32 33.06 20.21
CA ILE A 65 -13.26 34.03 19.90
C ILE A 65 -11.95 33.35 19.48
N LEU A 66 -11.67 32.16 20.02
CA LEU A 66 -10.43 31.42 19.77
C LEU A 66 -10.57 30.34 18.69
N GLU A 67 -11.70 30.25 17.98
CA GLU A 67 -11.98 29.19 17.00
C GLU A 67 -10.84 29.05 15.97
N HIS A 68 -10.45 30.16 15.31
CA HIS A 68 -9.36 30.12 14.33
C HIS A 68 -8.00 29.74 14.91
N ILE A 69 -7.70 30.17 16.15
CA ILE A 69 -6.45 29.81 16.83
C ILE A 69 -6.47 28.32 17.19
N CYS A 70 -7.60 27.82 17.66
CA CYS A 70 -7.82 26.40 17.95
C CYS A 70 -7.63 25.57 16.68
N GLU A 71 -8.32 25.90 15.59
CA GLU A 71 -8.22 25.17 14.32
C GLU A 71 -6.78 25.15 13.80
N HIS A 72 -6.12 26.31 13.75
CA HIS A 72 -4.75 26.42 13.25
C HIS A 72 -3.77 25.53 14.02
N ASN A 73 -3.91 25.45 15.35
CA ASN A 73 -3.07 24.59 16.17
C ASN A 73 -3.48 23.11 16.05
N ALA A 74 -4.78 22.82 16.00
CA ALA A 74 -5.30 21.47 15.92
C ALA A 74 -4.94 20.77 14.59
N TYR A 75 -4.97 21.48 13.46
CA TYR A 75 -4.59 20.93 12.15
C TYR A 75 -3.13 20.46 12.09
N LYS A 76 -2.23 20.99 12.93
CA LYS A 76 -0.84 20.49 13.03
C LYS A 76 -0.81 19.06 13.56
N TYR A 77 -1.69 18.73 14.51
CA TYR A 77 -1.75 17.40 15.10
C TYR A 77 -2.39 16.36 14.18
N GLN A 78 -3.24 16.77 13.23
CA GLN A 78 -3.85 15.87 12.25
C GLN A 78 -2.79 15.07 11.47
N PHE A 79 -1.75 15.74 10.97
CA PHE A 79 -0.67 15.07 10.24
C PHE A 79 0.19 14.19 11.14
N MET A 80 0.40 14.60 12.40
CA MET A 80 1.13 13.78 13.37
C MET A 80 0.38 12.48 13.69
N ILE A 81 -0.93 12.55 13.94
CA ILE A 81 -1.78 11.39 14.20
C ILE A 81 -1.73 10.43 13.00
N LEU A 82 -1.88 10.96 11.78
CA LEU A 82 -1.76 10.14 10.58
C LEU A 82 -0.40 9.43 10.47
N HIS A 83 0.69 10.14 10.73
CA HIS A 83 2.04 9.56 10.65
C HIS A 83 2.27 8.48 11.70
N LEU A 84 1.67 8.60 12.89
CA LEU A 84 1.70 7.57 13.93
C LEU A 84 0.91 6.32 13.53
N LEU A 85 -0.25 6.49 12.88
CA LEU A 85 -1.08 5.37 12.44
C LEU A 85 -0.52 4.68 11.18
N PHE A 86 0.08 5.45 10.28
CA PHE A 86 0.61 4.95 9.02
C PHE A 86 2.03 5.48 8.81
N PRO A 87 3.05 4.73 9.23
CA PRO A 87 4.43 5.16 9.07
C PRO A 87 4.75 5.28 7.58
N GLY A 88 5.03 6.51 7.16
CA GLY A 88 5.45 6.83 5.81
C GLY A 88 4.32 6.88 4.77
N ASN A 89 4.69 6.63 3.51
CA ASN A 89 3.74 6.51 2.40
C ASN A 89 3.03 5.14 2.41
N SER A 90 2.05 4.95 1.53
CA SER A 90 1.31 3.68 1.46
C SER A 90 2.21 2.47 1.19
N GLU A 91 3.31 2.65 0.47
CA GLU A 91 4.29 1.59 0.20
C GLU A 91 5.04 1.16 1.46
N GLN A 92 5.61 2.13 2.20
CA GLN A 92 6.31 1.87 3.46
C GLN A 92 5.40 1.22 4.50
N THR A 93 4.15 1.71 4.61
CA THR A 93 3.14 1.09 5.48
C THR A 93 2.86 -0.35 5.06
N CYS A 94 2.73 -0.64 3.76
CA CYS A 94 2.43 -1.99 3.28
C CYS A 94 3.62 -2.96 3.38
N HIS A 95 4.86 -2.48 3.26
CA HIS A 95 6.04 -3.26 3.63
C HIS A 95 6.06 -3.56 5.13
N HIS A 96 5.73 -2.58 5.98
CA HIS A 96 5.63 -2.79 7.43
C HIS A 96 4.59 -3.85 7.80
N LEU A 97 3.47 -3.89 7.07
CA LEU A 97 2.42 -4.91 7.22
C LEU A 97 2.75 -6.26 6.54
N SER A 98 3.95 -6.41 5.95
CA SER A 98 4.36 -7.60 5.19
C SER A 98 3.42 -7.98 4.03
N MET A 99 2.70 -6.99 3.49
CA MET A 99 1.82 -7.16 2.32
C MET A 99 2.51 -6.78 1.01
N CYS A 100 3.60 -6.03 1.09
CA CYS A 100 4.56 -5.81 -0.01
C CYS A 100 5.90 -6.44 0.39
N LYS A 101 6.49 -7.22 -0.52
CA LYS A 101 7.85 -7.75 -0.38
C LYS A 101 8.85 -6.83 -1.05
#